data_AF-A0A1X1RBE3-F1
#
_entry.id   AF-A0A1X1RBE3-F1
#
_cell.length_a   1.000
_cell.length_b   1.000
_cell.length_c   1.000
_cell.angle_alpha   90.00
_cell.angle_beta   90.00
_cell.angle_gamma   90.00
#
_symmetry.space_group_name_H-M   'P 1'
#
loop_
_entity.id
_entity.type
_entity.pdbx_description
1 polymer ?
#
loop_
_entity_poly.entity_id
_entity_poly.type
_entity_poly.pdbx_seq_one_letter_code
_entity_poly.pdbx_strand_id
1 'polypeptide(L)'
;MTRAELRAGAPRRRPVIVALCLGAGLLLLAAAIGFGHFSRTRASSSALPVVNLRWDASTPGFASWLAVVLGTLVLVAAVVAIAVGGRSWIVLAVVAGFAAPPFALSALPGNYAAITDDYLSSQRVPTAYLAWWFGLLGALLVAGGALGYLGRGRAIRPGALLGGGAAGLIAGLAAAVLVLPDGDPGRGFEATTAAAGGPAPPVPTDVGRVPAFTVRVDGIGEDAVRAAGAGFVVRTPDGVRAFDVSGQLRWAHRHRDWDATYLGVYDDGGTVVVRFDSGAHQAGVLVGLDAETGTLLWRTDDRVLVVAVTDTPGDTPTDGQAHYLVTFSGPNLTRIDTRTGRDLWRTDIGYPNSHLVAGTGADIGLFSGQVQQQDVAMRYLAVDPATGAIRHDIAVGRYPRWEGGGVSAEAAGRDGLVFAGGDGQPRYLNVATGRVFPLRPGALARGDGPDGFVTESPIFGGRTLGLYDGVDGRLRCSVDVQGTGGVTVAGLGSMLLIGTRDGVRAYRATDSGACAPLPGADLHVPADDLVVAPGALLVVDRKEGTITGYA
;
A
#
# COMPACT_ATOMS: atom_id res chain seq x y z
N MET A 1 55.86 58.97 -5.51
CA MET A 1 54.73 58.02 -5.50
C MET A 1 53.43 58.79 -5.34
N THR A 2 52.74 59.05 -6.45
CA THR A 2 51.50 59.83 -6.48
C THR A 2 50.28 58.91 -6.42
N ARG A 3 49.19 59.41 -5.84
CA ARG A 3 47.85 58.78 -5.71
C ARG A 3 47.23 58.20 -7.01
N ALA A 4 47.92 58.32 -8.15
CA ALA A 4 47.46 57.88 -9.46
C ALA A 4 47.64 56.37 -9.71
N GLU A 5 48.59 55.70 -9.06
CA GLU A 5 48.88 54.28 -9.35
C GLU A 5 47.99 53.30 -8.56
N LEU A 6 47.30 53.74 -7.51
CA LEU A 6 46.37 52.91 -6.73
C LEU A 6 44.97 52.72 -7.36
N ARG A 7 44.69 53.30 -8.54
CA ARG A 7 43.37 53.21 -9.21
C ARG A 7 43.35 52.36 -10.50
N ALA A 8 44.46 51.75 -10.89
CA ALA A 8 44.56 51.03 -12.17
C ALA A 8 44.07 49.56 -12.14
N GLY A 9 43.54 49.06 -11.02
CA GLY A 9 43.22 47.64 -10.86
C GLY A 9 41.81 47.16 -11.26
N ALA A 10 40.78 48.03 -11.30
CA ALA A 10 39.41 47.53 -11.52
C ALA A 10 38.43 48.55 -12.10
N PRO A 11 38.21 48.56 -13.44
CA PRO A 11 36.85 48.85 -13.91
C PRO A 11 36.34 48.03 -15.12
N ARG A 12 37.14 47.15 -15.75
CA ARG A 12 36.70 46.44 -16.98
C ARG A 12 35.85 45.18 -16.74
N ARG A 13 35.91 44.54 -15.56
CA ARG A 13 35.19 43.26 -15.28
C ARG A 13 33.72 43.45 -14.86
N ARG A 14 33.35 44.60 -14.28
CA ARG A 14 32.02 44.84 -13.71
C ARG A 14 30.83 44.82 -14.70
N PRO A 15 30.90 45.37 -15.93
CA PRO A 15 29.78 45.30 -16.88
C PRO A 15 29.58 43.89 -17.46
N VAL A 16 30.63 43.06 -17.47
CA VAL A 16 30.52 41.65 -17.87
C VAL A 16 29.75 40.86 -16.82
N ILE A 17 30.02 41.09 -15.53
CA ILE A 17 29.30 40.44 -14.42
C ILE A 17 27.79 40.77 -14.45
N VAL A 18 27.42 42.04 -14.69
CA VAL A 18 26.01 42.44 -14.79
C VAL A 18 25.28 41.72 -15.93
N ALA A 19 25.91 41.62 -17.11
CA ALA A 19 25.33 40.91 -18.24
C ALA A 19 25.26 39.39 -18.02
N LEU A 20 26.25 38.80 -17.34
CA LEU A 20 26.25 37.39 -16.93
C LEU A 20 25.08 37.11 -15.97
N CYS A 21 24.87 37.94 -14.94
CA CYS A 21 23.76 37.78 -14.00
C CYS A 21 22.40 37.90 -14.67
N LEU A 22 22.22 38.87 -15.58
CA LEU A 22 20.98 39.01 -16.35
C LEU A 22 20.71 37.79 -17.24
N GLY A 23 21.72 37.32 -17.97
CA GLY A 23 21.58 36.13 -18.81
C GLY A 23 21.25 34.87 -18.02
N ALA A 24 21.94 34.65 -16.90
CA ALA A 24 21.66 33.52 -16.01
C ALA A 24 20.25 33.62 -15.40
N GLY A 25 19.88 34.81 -14.91
CA GLY A 25 18.58 35.05 -14.28
C GLY A 25 17.41 34.82 -15.23
N LEU A 26 17.51 35.28 -16.49
CA LEU A 26 16.48 35.06 -17.51
C LEU A 26 16.24 33.58 -17.81
N LEU A 27 17.31 32.78 -17.93
CA LEU A 27 17.15 31.34 -18.17
C LEU A 27 16.61 30.60 -16.96
N LEU A 28 17.02 30.96 -15.74
CA LEU A 28 16.43 30.38 -14.54
C LEU A 28 14.93 30.72 -14.43
N LEU A 29 14.52 31.95 -14.76
CA LEU A 29 13.09 32.30 -14.81
C LEU A 29 12.34 31.49 -15.88
N ALA A 30 12.92 31.30 -17.07
CA ALA A 30 12.32 30.45 -18.10
C ALA A 30 12.19 28.99 -17.62
N ALA A 31 13.21 28.44 -16.96
CA ALA A 31 13.18 27.11 -16.36
C ALA A 31 12.10 27.03 -15.26
N ALA A 32 11.98 28.06 -14.41
CA ALA A 32 10.96 28.14 -13.36
C ALA A 32 9.54 28.06 -13.92
N ILE A 33 9.27 28.78 -15.01
CA ILE A 33 7.99 28.74 -15.71
C ILE A 33 7.74 27.33 -16.28
N GLY A 34 8.74 26.73 -16.93
CA GLY A 34 8.65 25.38 -17.49
C GLY A 34 8.35 24.31 -16.44
N PHE A 35 9.14 24.26 -15.36
CA PHE A 35 8.92 23.32 -14.26
C PHE A 35 7.61 23.59 -13.52
N GLY A 36 7.24 24.85 -13.30
CA GLY A 36 5.97 25.21 -12.67
C GLY A 36 4.75 24.81 -13.50
N HIS A 37 4.82 24.95 -14.83
CA HIS A 37 3.78 24.44 -15.73
C HIS A 37 3.71 22.91 -15.72
N PHE A 38 4.85 22.23 -15.81
CA PHE A 38 4.91 20.76 -15.77
C PHE A 38 4.32 20.21 -14.47
N SER A 39 4.77 20.73 -13.32
CA SER A 39 4.29 20.39 -11.97
C SER A 39 2.76 20.48 -11.85
N ARG A 40 2.14 21.49 -12.48
CA ARG A 40 0.69 21.71 -12.38
C ARG A 40 -0.15 20.89 -13.35
N THR A 41 0.41 20.48 -14.49
CA THR A 41 -0.39 19.97 -15.62
C THR A 41 -0.07 18.55 -16.02
N ARG A 42 1.16 18.08 -15.78
CA ARG A 42 1.62 16.76 -16.27
C ARG A 42 2.33 15.92 -15.23
N ALA A 43 2.89 16.54 -14.20
CA ALA A 43 3.55 15.79 -13.13
C ALA A 43 2.53 14.88 -12.42
N SER A 44 2.94 13.64 -12.15
CA SER A 44 2.21 12.79 -11.21
C SER A 44 2.11 13.47 -9.85
N SER A 45 0.98 13.32 -9.18
CA SER A 45 0.74 13.82 -7.83
C SER A 45 0.40 12.66 -6.91
N SER A 46 1.01 12.63 -5.74
CA SER A 46 0.62 11.75 -4.64
C SER A 46 -0.28 12.47 -3.66
N ALA A 47 -1.09 11.72 -2.92
CA ALA A 47 -1.89 12.26 -1.84
C ALA A 47 -0.97 12.68 -0.68
N LEU A 48 -0.77 13.99 -0.54
CA LEU A 48 -0.13 14.57 0.64
C LEU A 48 -1.16 14.66 1.78
N PRO A 49 -0.71 14.57 3.05
CA PRO A 49 -1.60 14.62 4.20
C PRO A 49 -2.33 15.96 4.25
N VAL A 50 -3.57 15.93 4.73
CA VAL A 50 -4.45 17.11 4.80
C VAL A 50 -4.07 18.04 5.95
N VAL A 51 -3.36 17.55 6.98
CA VAL A 51 -3.17 18.30 8.23
C VAL A 51 -1.73 18.24 8.73
N ASN A 52 -0.98 19.29 8.42
CA ASN A 52 0.18 19.70 9.20
C ASN A 52 0.17 21.24 9.31
N LEU A 53 0.50 21.82 10.48
CA LEU A 53 0.28 23.25 10.79
C LEU A 53 1.04 24.24 9.88
N ARG A 54 1.86 23.77 8.93
CA ARG A 54 2.72 24.58 8.08
C ARG A 54 2.63 24.29 6.58
N TRP A 55 2.09 23.14 6.15
CA TRP A 55 1.96 22.77 4.73
C TRP A 55 0.85 21.72 4.54
N ASP A 56 0.33 21.64 3.31
CA ASP A 56 -0.77 20.75 2.91
C ASP A 56 -0.62 20.28 1.45
N ALA A 57 -1.59 19.49 0.97
CA ALA A 57 -1.63 19.02 -0.42
C ALA A 57 -1.69 20.13 -1.49
N SER A 58 -2.09 21.35 -1.12
CA SER A 58 -2.13 22.49 -2.04
C SER A 58 -0.75 23.16 -2.20
N THR A 59 0.16 22.95 -1.25
CA THR A 59 1.45 23.67 -1.12
C THR A 59 2.34 23.57 -2.38
N PRO A 60 2.58 22.39 -2.99
CA PRO A 60 3.34 22.30 -4.24
C PRO A 60 2.64 22.99 -5.42
N GLY A 61 1.30 22.94 -5.45
CA GLY A 61 0.48 23.60 -6.46
C GLY A 61 0.57 25.13 -6.37
N PHE A 62 0.48 25.67 -5.15
CA PHE A 62 0.64 27.09 -4.88
C PHE A 62 2.04 27.58 -5.25
N ALA A 63 3.09 26.87 -4.82
CA ALA A 63 4.48 27.21 -5.16
C ALA A 63 4.71 27.25 -6.69
N SER A 64 4.17 26.26 -7.41
CA SER A 64 4.28 26.19 -8.87
C SER A 64 3.48 27.31 -9.57
N TRP A 65 2.29 27.65 -9.05
CA TRP A 65 1.50 28.77 -9.58
C TRP A 65 2.25 30.09 -9.41
N LEU A 66 2.83 30.31 -8.24
CA LEU A 66 3.60 31.51 -7.90
C LEU A 66 4.85 31.64 -8.78
N ALA A 67 5.57 30.53 -9.00
CA ALA A 67 6.71 30.48 -9.92
C ALA A 67 6.34 30.86 -11.35
N VAL A 68 5.21 30.35 -11.87
CA VAL A 68 4.73 30.68 -13.23
C VAL A 68 4.33 32.15 -13.34
N VAL A 69 3.50 32.64 -12.42
CA VAL A 69 2.95 34.01 -12.49
C VAL A 69 4.06 35.05 -12.30
N LEU A 70 4.84 34.93 -11.23
CA LEU A 70 5.90 35.89 -10.92
C LEU A 70 7.07 35.75 -11.91
N GLY A 71 7.42 34.52 -12.30
CA GLY A 71 8.44 34.27 -13.30
C GLY A 71 8.11 34.93 -14.64
N THR A 72 6.88 34.78 -15.11
CA THR A 72 6.40 35.42 -16.35
C THR A 72 6.43 36.94 -16.23
N LEU A 73 5.97 37.49 -15.10
CA LEU A 73 5.91 38.93 -14.88
C LEU A 73 7.31 39.57 -14.89
N VAL A 74 8.29 38.94 -14.22
CA VAL A 74 9.70 39.39 -14.23
C VAL A 74 10.32 39.22 -15.62
N LEU A 75 10.07 38.09 -16.30
CA LEU A 75 10.60 37.84 -17.64
C LEU A 75 10.11 38.87 -18.65
N VAL A 76 8.81 39.17 -18.65
CA VAL A 76 8.19 40.20 -19.52
C VAL A 76 8.77 41.57 -19.21
N ALA A 77 8.88 41.95 -17.93
CA ALA A 77 9.49 43.21 -17.53
C ALA A 77 10.95 43.31 -18.00
N ALA A 78 11.70 42.20 -17.98
CA ALA A 78 13.08 42.17 -18.42
C ALA A 78 13.21 42.35 -19.93
N VAL A 79 12.37 41.67 -20.72
CA VAL A 79 12.30 41.83 -22.17
C VAL A 79 11.96 43.27 -22.54
N VAL A 80 10.97 43.88 -21.87
CA VAL A 80 10.59 45.29 -22.07
C VAL A 80 11.74 46.22 -21.70
N ALA A 81 12.44 45.99 -20.59
CA ALA A 81 13.58 46.82 -20.18
C ALA A 81 14.75 46.75 -21.17
N ILE A 82 15.01 45.56 -21.73
CA ILE A 82 16.03 45.35 -22.76
C ILE A 82 15.63 46.04 -24.07
N ALA A 83 14.37 45.93 -24.48
CA ALA A 83 13.88 46.50 -25.75
C ALA A 83 13.75 48.03 -25.73
N VAL A 84 13.22 48.60 -24.64
CA VAL A 84 12.93 50.04 -24.52
C VAL A 84 14.15 50.83 -24.03
N GLY A 85 14.99 50.23 -23.18
CA GLY A 85 16.11 50.93 -22.55
C GLY A 85 15.69 52.06 -21.59
N GLY A 86 16.66 52.83 -21.07
CA GLY A 86 16.38 54.03 -20.27
C GLY A 86 15.88 53.76 -18.84
N ARG A 87 14.76 54.36 -18.42
CA ARG A 87 14.21 54.26 -17.05
C ARG A 87 13.44 52.95 -16.76
N SER A 88 13.16 52.15 -17.79
CA SER A 88 12.47 50.86 -17.68
C SER A 88 13.19 49.84 -16.77
N TRP A 89 14.51 49.99 -16.59
CA TRP A 89 15.30 49.20 -15.63
C TRP A 89 14.90 49.41 -14.17
N ILE A 90 14.30 50.56 -13.82
CA ILE A 90 13.73 50.81 -12.48
C ILE A 90 12.52 49.92 -12.27
N VAL A 91 11.62 49.87 -13.27
CA VAL A 91 10.41 49.04 -13.24
C VAL A 91 10.79 47.57 -13.11
N LEU A 92 11.81 47.11 -13.85
CA LEU A 92 12.33 45.75 -13.73
C LEU A 92 12.87 45.44 -12.33
N ALA A 93 13.69 46.33 -11.76
CA ALA A 93 14.25 46.13 -10.42
C ALA A 93 13.15 46.07 -9.34
N VAL A 94 12.12 46.93 -9.46
CA VAL A 94 10.95 46.94 -8.57
C VAL A 94 10.16 45.65 -8.72
N VAL A 95 9.80 45.28 -9.95
CA VAL A 95 9.06 44.04 -10.26
C VAL A 95 9.78 42.79 -9.74
N ALA A 96 11.08 42.68 -10.00
CA ALA A 96 11.87 41.54 -9.53
C ALA A 96 12.03 41.54 -8.00
N GLY A 97 12.17 42.72 -7.38
CA GLY A 97 12.23 42.87 -5.93
C GLY A 97 10.92 42.51 -5.22
N PHE A 98 9.76 42.82 -5.83
CA PHE A 98 8.44 42.43 -5.30
C PHE A 98 8.11 40.96 -5.56
N ALA A 99 8.69 40.35 -6.59
CA ALA A 99 8.50 38.94 -6.88
C ALA A 99 9.22 38.00 -5.89
N ALA A 100 10.30 38.44 -5.24
CA ALA A 100 11.11 37.58 -4.35
C ALA A 100 10.47 37.23 -2.98
N PRO A 101 9.83 38.17 -2.24
CA PRO A 101 9.22 37.89 -0.93
C PRO A 101 8.13 36.81 -0.93
N PRO A 102 7.23 36.73 -1.93
CA PRO A 102 6.24 35.67 -2.01
C PRO A 102 6.85 34.26 -2.13
N PHE A 103 8.05 34.13 -2.69
CA PHE A 103 8.77 32.85 -2.66
C PHE A 103 9.15 32.49 -1.22
N ALA A 104 9.69 33.42 -0.43
CA ALA A 104 10.13 33.17 0.96
C ALA A 104 9.01 32.75 1.93
N LEU A 105 7.75 32.96 1.56
CA LEU A 105 6.58 32.57 2.36
C LEU A 105 6.12 31.12 2.10
N SER A 106 6.67 30.44 1.08
CA SER A 106 6.36 29.03 0.82
C SER A 106 6.96 28.14 1.90
N ALA A 107 6.15 27.25 2.47
CA ALA A 107 6.64 26.22 3.38
C ALA A 107 7.39 25.07 2.69
N LEU A 108 7.32 24.99 1.35
CA LEU A 108 7.89 23.88 0.57
C LEU A 108 9.40 23.67 0.84
N PRO A 109 10.26 24.72 0.87
CA PRO A 109 11.69 24.48 1.06
C PRO A 109 12.08 23.99 2.45
N GLY A 110 11.36 24.45 3.49
CA GLY A 110 11.60 24.02 4.87
C GLY A 110 11.11 22.61 5.16
N ASN A 111 10.22 22.07 4.33
CA ASN A 111 9.62 20.75 4.52
C ASN A 111 9.96 19.78 3.37
N TYR A 112 10.81 20.16 2.41
CA TYR A 112 11.06 19.38 1.20
C TYR A 112 11.48 17.94 1.51
N ALA A 113 12.49 17.76 2.37
CA ALA A 113 12.98 16.43 2.77
C ALA A 113 11.89 15.59 3.45
N ALA A 114 11.16 16.17 4.41
CA ALA A 114 10.04 15.47 5.06
C ALA A 114 8.94 15.07 4.06
N ILE A 115 8.66 15.90 3.05
CA ILE A 115 7.67 15.59 2.02
C ILE A 115 8.16 14.44 1.12
N THR A 116 9.43 14.41 0.74
CA THR A 116 9.97 13.40 -0.19
C THR A 116 10.38 12.09 0.47
N ASP A 117 10.69 12.11 1.77
CA ASP A 117 11.14 10.94 2.52
C ASP A 117 9.95 10.23 3.21
N ASP A 118 9.00 10.98 3.78
CA ASP A 118 7.88 10.41 4.55
C ASP A 118 6.63 10.10 3.69
N TYR A 119 6.56 10.60 2.45
CA TYR A 119 5.42 10.41 1.54
C TYR A 119 5.88 9.97 0.16
N LEU A 120 4.98 9.36 -0.61
CA LEU A 120 5.33 8.86 -1.95
C LEU A 120 5.94 9.96 -2.80
N SER A 121 7.04 9.59 -3.45
CA SER A 121 7.68 10.38 -4.50
C SER A 121 6.67 10.70 -5.60
N SER A 122 6.24 11.96 -5.63
CA SER A 122 5.51 12.54 -6.76
C SER A 122 6.47 13.34 -7.59
N GLN A 123 6.24 13.41 -8.91
CA GLN A 123 6.99 14.33 -9.74
C GLN A 123 6.68 15.79 -9.40
N ARG A 124 5.51 16.05 -8.81
CA ARG A 124 4.99 17.39 -8.52
C ARG A 124 5.82 18.13 -7.45
N VAL A 125 6.26 17.44 -6.40
CA VAL A 125 7.03 18.05 -5.30
C VAL A 125 8.43 18.54 -5.75
N PRO A 126 9.32 17.71 -6.32
CA PRO A 126 10.65 18.13 -6.80
C PRO A 126 10.55 19.16 -7.91
N THR A 127 9.58 19.04 -8.83
CA THR A 127 9.43 20.03 -9.90
C THR A 127 8.89 21.37 -9.38
N ALA A 128 7.97 21.37 -8.40
CA ALA A 128 7.56 22.60 -7.71
C ALA A 128 8.72 23.24 -6.94
N TYR A 129 9.56 22.43 -6.29
CA TYR A 129 10.74 22.90 -5.55
C TYR A 129 11.78 23.53 -6.47
N LEU A 130 12.09 22.90 -7.61
CA LEU A 130 12.94 23.47 -8.65
C LEU A 130 12.35 24.75 -9.23
N ALA A 131 11.05 24.76 -9.56
CA ALA A 131 10.37 25.95 -10.07
C ALA A 131 10.47 27.13 -9.09
N TRP A 132 10.31 26.84 -7.80
CA TRP A 132 10.45 27.82 -6.72
C TRP A 132 11.88 28.37 -6.64
N TRP A 133 12.90 27.51 -6.58
CA TRP A 133 14.30 27.94 -6.46
C TRP A 133 14.79 28.70 -7.68
N PHE A 134 14.45 28.24 -8.88
CA PHE A 134 14.80 28.93 -10.11
C PHE A 134 14.08 30.28 -10.23
N GLY A 135 12.82 30.36 -9.77
CA GLY A 135 12.07 31.61 -9.71
C GLY A 135 12.74 32.63 -8.79
N LEU A 136 13.07 32.23 -7.56
CA LEU A 136 13.72 33.08 -6.57
C LEU A 136 15.12 33.54 -7.03
N LEU A 137 15.99 32.60 -7.40
CA LEU A 137 17.35 32.90 -7.85
C LEU A 137 17.35 33.73 -9.13
N GLY A 138 16.44 33.41 -10.06
CA GLY A 138 16.23 34.17 -11.28
C GLY A 138 15.84 35.62 -11.00
N ALA A 139 14.86 35.84 -10.13
CA ALA A 139 14.43 37.19 -9.74
C ALA A 139 15.55 37.98 -9.05
N LEU A 140 16.30 37.37 -8.13
CA LEU A 140 17.43 38.01 -7.44
C LEU A 140 18.56 38.40 -8.41
N LEU A 141 18.92 37.52 -9.34
CA LEU A 141 19.94 37.80 -10.35
C LEU A 141 19.51 38.90 -11.32
N VAL A 142 18.24 38.90 -11.74
CA VAL A 142 17.67 39.96 -12.58
C VAL A 142 17.62 41.29 -11.84
N ALA A 143 17.20 41.31 -10.56
CA ALA A 143 17.19 42.52 -9.74
C ALA A 143 18.60 43.10 -9.55
N GLY A 144 19.57 42.26 -9.17
CA GLY A 144 20.97 42.66 -9.02
C GLY A 144 21.58 43.17 -10.33
N GLY A 145 21.25 42.51 -11.44
CA GLY A 145 21.62 42.94 -12.79
C GLY A 145 21.02 44.31 -13.16
N ALA A 146 19.73 44.49 -12.93
CA ALA A 146 19.00 45.73 -13.21
C ALA A 146 19.54 46.92 -12.38
N LEU A 147 19.76 46.73 -11.08
CA LEU A 147 20.36 47.73 -10.19
C LEU A 147 21.79 48.09 -10.61
N GLY A 148 22.59 47.10 -11.02
CA GLY A 148 23.93 47.30 -11.54
C GLY A 148 23.97 48.14 -12.83
N TYR A 149 22.90 48.05 -13.65
CA TYR A 149 22.76 48.78 -14.90
C TYR A 149 22.35 50.25 -14.68
N LEU A 150 21.43 50.50 -13.73
CA LEU A 150 20.97 51.85 -13.34
C LEU A 150 22.12 52.76 -12.90
N GLY A 151 23.16 52.21 -12.27
CA GLY A 151 24.31 52.99 -11.81
C GLY A 151 25.34 53.35 -12.89
N ARG A 152 25.27 52.83 -14.13
CA ARG A 152 26.42 52.90 -15.07
C ARG A 152 26.14 53.13 -16.57
N GLY A 153 24.89 53.14 -17.04
CA GLY A 153 24.51 53.70 -18.35
C GLY A 153 25.26 53.20 -19.59
N ARG A 154 25.69 51.93 -19.66
CA ARG A 154 26.44 51.37 -20.81
C ARG A 154 25.74 50.17 -21.43
N ALA A 155 25.84 50.04 -22.76
CA ALA A 155 25.26 48.96 -23.56
C ALA A 155 25.63 47.55 -23.09
N ILE A 156 24.65 46.64 -23.10
CA ILE A 156 24.80 45.21 -22.81
C ILE A 156 25.66 44.56 -23.89
N ARG A 157 26.64 43.74 -23.50
CA ARG A 157 27.43 42.93 -24.44
C ARG A 157 26.72 41.60 -24.69
N PRO A 158 26.29 41.29 -25.93
CA PRO A 158 25.54 40.06 -26.22
C PRO A 158 26.27 38.78 -25.81
N GLY A 159 27.59 38.71 -26.05
CA GLY A 159 28.40 37.54 -25.68
C GLY A 159 28.47 37.28 -24.17
N ALA A 160 28.40 38.33 -23.33
CA ALA A 160 28.35 38.16 -21.88
C ALA A 160 26.96 37.74 -21.39
N LEU A 161 25.90 38.18 -22.07
CA LEU A 161 24.54 37.70 -21.80
C LEU A 161 24.41 36.21 -22.14
N LEU A 162 24.92 35.79 -23.31
CA LEU A 162 24.92 34.40 -23.75
C LEU A 162 25.76 33.51 -22.82
N GLY A 163 26.95 33.97 -22.39
CA GLY A 163 27.76 33.24 -21.40
C GLY A 163 27.07 33.10 -20.04
N GLY A 164 26.30 34.11 -19.63
CA GLY A 164 25.50 34.06 -18.41
C GLY A 164 24.37 33.05 -18.54
N GLY A 165 23.74 33.05 -19.71
CA GLY A 165 22.76 32.04 -20.07
C GLY A 165 23.35 30.62 -19.98
N ALA A 166 24.48 30.36 -20.65
CA ALA A 166 25.12 29.05 -20.59
C ALA A 166 25.41 28.60 -19.13
N ALA A 167 25.90 29.51 -18.28
CA ALA A 167 26.12 29.22 -16.86
C ALA A 167 24.81 28.92 -16.11
N GLY A 168 23.75 29.68 -16.36
CA GLY A 168 22.42 29.45 -15.78
C GLY A 168 21.82 28.10 -16.22
N LEU A 169 22.01 27.72 -17.48
CA LEU A 169 21.58 26.42 -18.00
C LEU A 169 22.34 25.28 -17.32
N ILE A 170 23.66 25.37 -17.20
CA ILE A 170 24.49 24.35 -16.55
C ILE A 170 24.08 24.20 -15.07
N ALA A 171 23.92 25.31 -14.35
CA ALA A 171 23.48 25.29 -12.97
C ALA A 171 22.06 24.70 -12.82
N GLY A 172 21.14 25.06 -13.73
CA GLY A 172 19.78 24.52 -13.75
C GLY A 172 19.74 23.02 -14.01
N LEU A 173 20.53 22.53 -14.98
CA LEU A 173 20.65 21.11 -15.27
C LEU A 173 21.28 20.34 -14.10
N ALA A 174 22.33 20.89 -13.49
CA ALA A 174 22.95 20.27 -12.31
C ALA A 174 21.96 20.14 -11.14
N ALA A 175 21.20 21.19 -10.85
CA ALA A 175 20.16 21.14 -9.82
C ALA A 175 19.04 20.15 -10.17
N ALA A 176 18.59 20.12 -11.44
CA ALA A 176 17.57 19.18 -11.89
C ALA A 176 18.03 17.72 -11.76
N VAL A 177 19.28 17.40 -12.10
CA VAL A 177 19.84 16.04 -11.95
C VAL A 177 19.87 15.59 -10.49
N LEU A 178 20.08 16.51 -9.55
CA LEU A 178 20.11 16.19 -8.12
C LEU A 178 18.73 16.01 -7.50
N VAL A 179 17.71 16.71 -8.01
CA VAL A 179 16.39 16.82 -7.36
C VAL A 179 15.32 15.98 -8.06
N LEU A 180 15.36 15.83 -9.39
CA LEU A 180 14.37 15.04 -10.12
C LEU A 180 14.32 13.54 -9.74
N PRO A 181 15.42 12.88 -9.33
CA PRO A 181 15.35 11.51 -8.82
C PRO A 181 14.40 11.34 -7.62
N ASP A 182 14.14 12.40 -6.85
CA ASP A 182 13.19 12.38 -5.73
C ASP A 182 11.74 12.22 -6.19
N GLY A 183 11.47 12.42 -7.48
CA GLY A 183 10.15 12.24 -8.09
C GLY A 183 9.93 10.86 -8.69
N ASP A 184 10.89 9.94 -8.56
CA ASP A 184 10.76 8.57 -9.05
C ASP A 184 9.92 7.73 -8.07
N PRO A 185 8.70 7.26 -8.45
CA PRO A 185 7.86 6.39 -7.62
C PRO A 185 8.48 5.02 -7.32
N GLY A 186 9.56 4.65 -8.01
CA GLY A 186 10.38 3.47 -7.73
C GLY A 186 11.55 3.73 -6.78
N ARG A 187 11.81 4.99 -6.39
CA ARG A 187 12.85 5.32 -5.41
C ARG A 187 12.53 4.58 -4.10
N GLY A 188 13.56 4.02 -3.47
CA GLY A 188 13.42 3.28 -2.22
C GLY A 188 13.04 1.80 -2.41
N PHE A 189 12.46 1.43 -3.55
CA PHE A 189 12.14 0.03 -3.85
C PHE A 189 13.34 -0.75 -4.37
N GLU A 190 13.50 -1.95 -3.83
CA GLU A 190 14.46 -2.95 -4.29
C GLU A 190 13.69 -4.20 -4.69
N ALA A 191 13.73 -4.54 -5.98
CA ALA A 191 12.98 -5.67 -6.53
C ALA A 191 13.90 -6.60 -7.31
N THR A 192 13.78 -7.90 -7.06
CA THR A 192 14.28 -8.95 -7.94
C THR A 192 13.10 -9.63 -8.61
N THR A 193 13.31 -10.14 -9.82
CA THR A 193 12.31 -10.93 -10.53
C THR A 193 12.89 -12.30 -10.86
N ALA A 194 12.00 -13.28 -11.01
CA ALA A 194 12.33 -14.62 -11.46
C ALA A 194 11.78 -14.85 -12.86
N ALA A 195 12.40 -15.77 -13.60
CA ALA A 195 11.75 -16.33 -14.78
C ALA A 195 10.46 -17.05 -14.37
N ALA A 196 9.46 -17.02 -15.25
CA ALA A 196 8.30 -17.90 -15.12
C ALA A 196 8.80 -19.35 -15.01
N GLY A 197 8.28 -20.06 -14.01
CA GLY A 197 8.58 -21.45 -13.75
C GLY A 197 7.70 -22.39 -14.58
N GLY A 198 7.88 -23.68 -14.31
CA GLY A 198 6.92 -24.69 -14.76
C GLY A 198 5.62 -24.63 -13.94
N PRO A 199 4.63 -25.49 -14.27
CA PRO A 199 3.38 -25.55 -13.51
C PRO A 199 3.65 -25.81 -12.02
N ALA A 200 2.87 -25.14 -11.17
CA ALA A 200 2.91 -25.36 -9.74
C ALA A 200 2.69 -26.85 -9.41
N PRO A 201 3.46 -27.44 -8.48
CA PRO A 201 3.20 -28.80 -8.05
C PRO A 201 1.84 -28.89 -7.34
N PRO A 202 1.20 -30.06 -7.35
CA PRO A 202 -0.06 -30.23 -6.64
C PRO A 202 0.13 -29.97 -5.14
N VAL A 203 -0.93 -29.52 -4.49
CA VAL A 203 -1.00 -29.48 -3.03
C VAL A 203 -0.85 -30.91 -2.49
N PRO A 204 0.00 -31.16 -1.48
CA PRO A 204 0.13 -32.49 -0.89
C PRO A 204 -1.19 -33.00 -0.31
N THR A 205 -1.39 -34.31 -0.34
CA THR A 205 -2.54 -34.96 0.32
C THR A 205 -2.18 -35.60 1.66
N ASP A 206 -0.89 -35.67 1.97
CA ASP A 206 -0.33 -36.28 3.19
C ASP A 206 0.77 -35.43 3.80
N VAL A 207 1.04 -35.63 5.10
CA VAL A 207 2.12 -34.95 5.82
C VAL A 207 3.44 -35.68 5.57
N GLY A 208 4.39 -35.00 4.92
CA GLY A 208 5.77 -35.48 4.79
C GLY A 208 6.43 -35.65 6.17
N ARG A 209 7.15 -36.75 6.39
CA ARG A 209 7.76 -37.05 7.72
C ARG A 209 9.13 -36.42 7.94
N VAL A 210 9.81 -36.05 6.86
CA VAL A 210 11.14 -35.47 6.87
C VAL A 210 11.00 -34.07 6.29
N PRO A 211 11.60 -33.05 6.92
CA PRO A 211 11.60 -31.71 6.33
C PRO A 211 12.28 -31.75 4.96
N ALA A 212 11.58 -31.29 3.94
CA ALA A 212 12.13 -31.10 2.61
C ALA A 212 13.08 -29.89 2.59
N PHE A 213 12.74 -28.84 3.34
CA PHE A 213 13.54 -27.64 3.50
C PHE A 213 13.18 -26.89 4.79
N THR A 214 14.09 -26.01 5.23
CA THR A 214 13.83 -25.02 6.28
C THR A 214 14.39 -23.67 5.83
N VAL A 215 13.55 -22.64 5.87
CA VAL A 215 13.93 -21.25 5.62
C VAL A 215 13.92 -20.50 6.94
N ARG A 216 14.93 -19.65 7.16
CA ARG A 216 14.94 -18.71 8.28
C ARG A 216 14.65 -17.31 7.77
N VAL A 217 13.70 -16.64 8.39
CA VAL A 217 13.27 -15.28 8.07
C VAL A 217 13.10 -14.51 9.37
N ASP A 218 13.71 -13.32 9.44
CA ASP A 218 13.60 -12.47 10.61
C ASP A 218 12.27 -11.70 10.60
N GLY A 219 11.65 -11.57 11.78
CA GLY A 219 10.45 -10.74 11.96
C GLY A 219 9.16 -11.30 11.35
N ILE A 220 8.97 -12.62 11.38
CA ILE A 220 7.72 -13.26 10.95
C ILE A 220 6.59 -12.86 11.92
N GLY A 221 5.74 -11.95 11.47
CA GLY A 221 4.53 -11.56 12.19
C GLY A 221 3.38 -12.54 12.01
N GLU A 222 2.22 -12.18 12.55
CA GLU A 222 0.96 -12.87 12.23
C GLU A 222 0.62 -12.66 10.75
N ASP A 223 0.03 -13.69 10.13
CA ASP A 223 -0.42 -13.67 8.73
C ASP A 223 0.68 -13.33 7.71
N ALA A 224 1.94 -13.53 8.09
CA ALA A 224 3.08 -13.19 7.27
C ALA A 224 3.36 -14.21 6.16
N VAL A 225 2.88 -15.44 6.28
CA VAL A 225 3.16 -16.53 5.33
C VAL A 225 1.89 -16.92 4.58
N ARG A 226 1.94 -16.96 3.25
CA ARG A 226 0.80 -17.33 2.40
C ARG A 226 1.26 -18.19 1.22
N ALA A 227 0.46 -19.19 0.86
CA ALA A 227 0.64 -19.92 -0.40
C ALA A 227 0.40 -18.97 -1.59
N ALA A 228 1.30 -18.98 -2.57
CA ALA A 228 1.21 -18.13 -3.77
C ALA A 228 2.07 -18.67 -4.91
N GLY A 229 1.58 -18.52 -6.15
CA GLY A 229 2.22 -19.03 -7.35
C GLY A 229 2.53 -20.53 -7.24
N ALA A 230 3.78 -20.90 -7.49
CA ALA A 230 4.25 -22.29 -7.39
C ALA A 230 4.83 -22.65 -6.02
N GLY A 231 4.65 -21.82 -4.99
CA GLY A 231 5.22 -22.04 -3.65
C GLY A 231 4.55 -21.14 -2.63
N PHE A 232 5.33 -20.28 -1.98
CA PHE A 232 4.81 -19.39 -0.94
C PHE A 232 5.52 -18.05 -0.88
N VAL A 233 4.84 -17.07 -0.29
CA VAL A 233 5.37 -15.74 -0.01
C VAL A 233 5.41 -15.48 1.48
N VAL A 234 6.39 -14.67 1.88
CA VAL A 234 6.62 -14.26 3.26
C VAL A 234 6.73 -12.74 3.30
N ARG A 235 5.86 -12.10 4.09
CA ARG A 235 5.97 -10.71 4.48
C ARG A 235 6.99 -10.58 5.59
N THR A 236 7.90 -9.63 5.42
CA THR A 236 8.89 -9.18 6.41
C THR A 236 8.69 -7.69 6.62
N PRO A 237 9.29 -7.08 7.67
CA PRO A 237 9.15 -5.64 7.89
C PRO A 237 9.53 -4.81 6.66
N ASP A 238 10.60 -5.17 5.96
CA ASP A 238 11.08 -4.45 4.77
C ASP A 238 10.35 -4.79 3.46
N GLY A 239 9.41 -5.74 3.42
CA GLY A 239 8.77 -6.14 2.15
C GLY A 239 8.21 -7.54 2.08
N VAL A 240 8.30 -8.13 0.89
CA VAL A 240 7.84 -9.50 0.60
C VAL A 240 8.93 -10.28 -0.12
N ARG A 241 9.02 -11.57 0.17
CA ARG A 241 9.93 -12.54 -0.44
C ARG A 241 9.14 -13.76 -0.88
N ALA A 242 9.41 -14.29 -2.07
CA ALA A 242 8.79 -15.51 -2.56
C ALA A 242 9.80 -16.65 -2.63
N PHE A 243 9.34 -17.83 -2.24
CA PHE A 243 10.13 -19.04 -2.18
C PHE A 243 9.45 -20.13 -3.03
N ASP A 244 10.28 -20.96 -3.67
CA ASP A 244 9.79 -22.15 -4.34
C ASP A 244 9.55 -23.31 -3.36
N VAL A 245 9.11 -24.45 -3.90
CA VAL A 245 8.85 -25.68 -3.14
C VAL A 245 10.07 -26.35 -2.54
N SER A 246 11.28 -25.87 -2.85
CA SER A 246 12.54 -26.29 -2.23
C SER A 246 13.04 -25.30 -1.19
N GLY A 247 12.26 -24.25 -0.90
CA GLY A 247 12.63 -23.18 0.03
C GLY A 247 13.66 -22.21 -0.53
N GLN A 248 13.94 -22.23 -1.84
CA GLN A 248 14.87 -21.27 -2.45
C GLN A 248 14.17 -19.96 -2.76
N LEU A 249 14.86 -18.84 -2.49
CA LEU A 249 14.35 -17.51 -2.81
C LEU A 249 14.26 -17.34 -4.34
N ARG A 250 13.06 -17.06 -4.84
CA ARG A 250 12.83 -16.78 -6.27
C ARG A 250 12.91 -15.30 -6.58
N TRP A 251 12.15 -14.50 -5.85
CA TRP A 251 12.04 -13.06 -6.05
C TRP A 251 11.75 -12.35 -4.72
N ALA A 252 12.03 -11.06 -4.67
CA ALA A 252 11.73 -10.22 -3.53
C ALA A 252 11.32 -8.82 -3.99
N HIS A 253 10.42 -8.18 -3.25
CA HIS A 253 10.04 -6.79 -3.45
C HIS A 253 10.07 -6.08 -2.09
N ARG A 254 11.01 -5.15 -1.93
CA ARG A 254 11.33 -4.51 -0.66
C ARG A 254 11.32 -3.00 -0.77
N HIS A 255 11.18 -2.32 0.35
CA HIS A 255 11.38 -0.90 0.48
C HIS A 255 12.43 -0.62 1.55
N ARG A 256 13.31 0.35 1.30
CA ARG A 256 14.43 0.68 2.20
C ARG A 256 13.99 1.30 3.52
N ASP A 257 12.97 2.15 3.46
CA ASP A 257 12.62 3.05 4.56
C ASP A 257 11.19 2.83 5.09
N TRP A 258 10.37 1.98 4.45
CA TRP A 258 8.94 1.84 4.74
C TRP A 258 8.61 0.39 5.08
N ASP A 259 7.68 0.19 6.00
CA ASP A 259 7.34 -1.13 6.50
C ASP A 259 6.22 -1.77 5.66
N ALA A 260 6.38 -3.03 5.29
CA ALA A 260 5.30 -3.83 4.72
C ALA A 260 4.32 -4.25 5.83
N THR A 261 3.14 -3.66 5.82
CA THR A 261 2.13 -3.83 6.88
C THR A 261 1.00 -4.79 6.51
N TYR A 262 0.83 -5.08 5.22
CA TYR A 262 -0.23 -5.98 4.73
C TYR A 262 0.30 -6.88 3.62
N LEU A 263 -0.16 -8.13 3.60
CA LEU A 263 0.06 -9.11 2.53
C LEU A 263 -1.27 -9.79 2.21
N GLY A 264 -1.70 -9.68 0.95
CA GLY A 264 -2.83 -10.43 0.40
C GLY A 264 -2.41 -11.25 -0.80
N VAL A 265 -3.04 -12.41 -0.97
CA VAL A 265 -2.85 -13.27 -2.14
C VAL A 265 -4.22 -13.51 -2.76
N TYR A 266 -4.32 -13.28 -4.07
CA TYR A 266 -5.58 -13.19 -4.82
C TYR A 266 -5.54 -14.03 -6.09
N ASP A 267 -6.71 -14.23 -6.70
CA ASP A 267 -6.90 -14.97 -7.95
C ASP A 267 -6.22 -16.34 -7.90
N ASP A 268 -6.57 -17.12 -6.86
CA ASP A 268 -6.08 -18.48 -6.59
C ASP A 268 -4.55 -18.58 -6.54
N GLY A 269 -3.91 -17.58 -5.95
CA GLY A 269 -2.44 -17.55 -5.84
C GLY A 269 -1.73 -16.85 -6.99
N GLY A 270 -2.45 -16.29 -7.96
CA GLY A 270 -1.85 -15.66 -9.15
C GLY A 270 -1.28 -14.26 -8.90
N THR A 271 -1.80 -13.52 -7.92
CA THR A 271 -1.37 -12.15 -7.62
C THR A 271 -1.10 -11.95 -6.14
N VAL A 272 0.02 -11.29 -5.84
CA VAL A 272 0.40 -10.87 -4.49
C VAL A 272 0.21 -9.36 -4.37
N VAL A 273 -0.50 -8.91 -3.35
CA VAL A 273 -0.72 -7.49 -3.07
C VAL A 273 -0.09 -7.14 -1.73
N VAL A 274 0.73 -6.09 -1.70
CA VAL A 274 1.48 -5.68 -0.49
C VAL A 274 1.27 -4.20 -0.23
N ARG A 275 0.97 -3.83 1.02
CA ARG A 275 0.97 -2.44 1.46
C ARG A 275 2.29 -2.11 2.12
N PHE A 276 2.96 -1.07 1.64
CA PHE A 276 4.06 -0.41 2.35
C PHE A 276 3.54 0.85 3.03
N ASP A 277 3.85 1.01 4.30
CA ASP A 277 3.45 2.12 5.16
C ASP A 277 4.68 2.93 5.55
N SER A 278 4.60 4.25 5.36
CA SER A 278 5.68 5.17 5.76
C SER A 278 5.60 5.56 7.24
N GLY A 279 4.54 5.15 7.96
CA GLY A 279 4.24 5.57 9.33
C GLY A 279 3.60 6.95 9.43
N ALA A 280 3.48 7.68 8.31
CA ALA A 280 2.74 8.93 8.27
C ALA A 280 1.22 8.67 8.15
N HIS A 281 0.41 9.55 8.74
CA HIS A 281 -1.04 9.34 8.86
C HIS A 281 -1.71 9.16 7.49
N GLN A 282 -2.28 7.96 7.25
CA GLN A 282 -2.96 7.57 6.01
C GLN A 282 -2.08 7.66 4.76
N ALA A 283 -0.76 7.59 4.94
CA ALA A 283 0.20 7.47 3.85
C ALA A 283 0.53 5.98 3.63
N GLY A 284 0.97 5.68 2.43
CA GLY A 284 1.37 4.34 2.05
C GLY A 284 1.10 4.07 0.58
N VAL A 285 1.59 2.93 0.13
CA VAL A 285 1.47 2.48 -1.24
C VAL A 285 1.05 1.04 -1.27
N LEU A 286 0.14 0.74 -2.17
CA LEU A 286 -0.26 -0.63 -2.48
C LEU A 286 0.42 -1.03 -3.80
N VAL A 287 1.08 -2.18 -3.80
CA VAL A 287 1.67 -2.77 -5.00
C VAL A 287 1.01 -4.09 -5.32
N GLY A 288 0.71 -4.32 -6.59
CA GLY A 288 0.32 -5.62 -7.12
C GLY A 288 1.49 -6.26 -7.85
N LEU A 289 1.79 -7.50 -7.50
CA LEU A 289 2.90 -8.28 -8.01
C LEU A 289 2.38 -9.58 -8.62
N ASP A 290 2.99 -9.97 -9.72
CA ASP A 290 2.82 -11.31 -10.26
C ASP A 290 3.40 -12.34 -9.28
N ALA A 291 2.58 -13.27 -8.79
CA ALA A 291 3.01 -14.20 -7.73
C ALA A 291 4.15 -15.13 -8.17
N GLU A 292 4.22 -15.44 -9.46
CA GLU A 292 5.19 -16.37 -10.00
C GLU A 292 6.56 -15.72 -10.24
N THR A 293 6.55 -14.52 -10.81
CA THR A 293 7.77 -13.83 -11.27
C THR A 293 8.21 -12.68 -10.38
N GLY A 294 7.35 -12.16 -9.51
CA GLY A 294 7.60 -10.95 -8.72
C GLY A 294 7.55 -9.66 -9.54
N THR A 295 7.12 -9.73 -10.80
CA THR A 295 7.01 -8.56 -11.68
C THR A 295 5.96 -7.59 -11.14
N LEU A 296 6.32 -6.31 -11.05
CA LEU A 296 5.39 -5.25 -10.68
C LEU A 296 4.31 -5.10 -11.75
N LEU A 297 3.05 -5.35 -11.39
CA LEU A 297 1.90 -5.21 -12.27
C LEU A 297 1.34 -3.79 -12.21
N TRP A 298 1.18 -3.28 -10.99
CA TRP A 298 0.69 -1.93 -10.73
C TRP A 298 1.16 -1.45 -9.36
N ARG A 299 1.11 -0.13 -9.19
CA ARG A 299 1.39 0.58 -7.95
C ARG A 299 0.39 1.71 -7.82
N THR A 300 -0.15 1.92 -6.63
CA THR A 300 -1.08 3.01 -6.37
C THR A 300 -0.96 3.51 -4.94
N ASP A 301 -1.14 4.82 -4.79
CA ASP A 301 -1.23 5.55 -3.54
C ASP A 301 -2.64 6.14 -3.34
N ASP A 302 -3.63 5.62 -4.07
CA ASP A 302 -5.02 5.98 -3.89
C ASP A 302 -5.43 5.67 -2.45
N ARG A 303 -5.67 6.73 -1.68
CA ARG A 303 -6.04 6.65 -0.27
C ARG A 303 -7.26 5.77 -0.05
N VAL A 304 -8.25 5.77 -0.94
CA VAL A 304 -9.45 4.93 -0.77
C VAL A 304 -9.05 3.46 -0.80
N LEU A 305 -8.20 3.06 -1.74
CA LEU A 305 -7.75 1.67 -1.86
C LEU A 305 -6.77 1.29 -0.75
N VAL A 306 -5.80 2.16 -0.44
CA VAL A 306 -4.82 1.93 0.65
C VAL A 306 -5.50 1.81 2.00
N VAL A 307 -6.53 2.62 2.27
CA VAL A 307 -7.32 2.53 3.50
C VAL A 307 -8.28 1.33 3.45
N ALA A 308 -8.88 0.99 2.31
CA ALA A 308 -9.80 -0.14 2.24
C ALA A 308 -9.14 -1.48 2.63
N VAL A 309 -7.87 -1.69 2.25
CA VAL A 309 -7.13 -2.90 2.63
C VAL A 309 -6.67 -2.90 4.10
N THR A 310 -6.68 -1.75 4.79
CA THR A 310 -6.35 -1.64 6.23
C THR A 310 -7.59 -1.60 7.13
N ASP A 311 -8.66 -0.96 6.67
CA ASP A 311 -9.91 -0.70 7.41
C ASP A 311 -10.97 -1.77 7.09
N THR A 312 -10.61 -2.88 6.43
CA THR A 312 -11.50 -4.04 6.37
C THR A 312 -11.83 -4.43 7.82
N PRO A 313 -13.06 -4.20 8.30
CA PRO A 313 -13.30 -4.12 9.73
C PRO A 313 -13.08 -5.46 10.43
N GLY A 314 -12.16 -5.43 11.40
CA GLY A 314 -12.07 -6.40 12.49
C GLY A 314 -11.34 -7.69 12.16
N ASP A 315 -10.32 -8.00 12.97
CA ASP A 315 -10.26 -9.21 13.80
C ASP A 315 -10.74 -10.54 13.18
N THR A 316 -10.62 -10.72 11.87
CA THR A 316 -10.76 -12.02 11.21
C THR A 316 -9.39 -12.47 10.72
N PRO A 317 -8.53 -12.94 11.64
CA PRO A 317 -7.54 -13.94 11.29
C PRO A 317 -8.34 -15.21 10.97
N THR A 318 -8.85 -15.31 9.75
CA THR A 318 -9.36 -16.58 9.26
C THR A 318 -8.61 -16.88 8.00
N ASP A 319 -7.94 -18.02 8.03
CA ASP A 319 -7.09 -18.65 7.03
C ASP A 319 -7.71 -18.82 5.61
N GLY A 320 -8.86 -18.20 5.33
CA GLY A 320 -9.44 -18.07 4.01
C GLY A 320 -8.82 -16.90 3.26
N GLN A 321 -7.95 -17.20 2.30
CA GLN A 321 -7.49 -16.22 1.32
C GLN A 321 -8.70 -15.53 0.70
N ALA A 322 -8.85 -14.22 0.87
CA ALA A 322 -9.85 -13.47 0.11
C ALA A 322 -9.53 -13.67 -1.39
N HIS A 323 -10.35 -14.47 -2.08
CA HIS A 323 -10.10 -14.80 -3.49
C HIS A 323 -10.10 -13.55 -4.39
N TYR A 324 -10.77 -12.50 -3.95
CA TYR A 324 -11.01 -11.27 -4.72
C TYR A 324 -10.68 -10.02 -3.89
N LEU A 325 -9.97 -9.07 -4.49
CA LEU A 325 -9.71 -7.76 -3.89
C LEU A 325 -10.93 -6.86 -4.10
N VAL A 326 -11.50 -6.35 -3.00
CA VAL A 326 -12.67 -5.47 -3.02
C VAL A 326 -12.48 -4.26 -2.12
N THR A 327 -13.18 -3.17 -2.45
CA THR A 327 -13.26 -1.97 -1.62
C THR A 327 -14.70 -1.54 -1.41
N PHE A 328 -14.92 -0.82 -0.31
CA PHE A 328 -16.22 -0.22 0.01
C PHE A 328 -16.11 1.30 0.02
N SER A 329 -17.06 1.95 -0.65
CA SER A 329 -17.22 3.41 -0.58
C SER A 329 -18.70 3.74 -0.37
N GLY A 330 -19.08 3.92 0.89
CA GLY A 330 -20.48 4.03 1.29
C GLY A 330 -21.23 2.74 0.94
N PRO A 331 -22.33 2.81 0.17
CA PRO A 331 -23.10 1.64 -0.23
C PRO A 331 -22.52 0.95 -1.48
N ASN A 332 -21.37 1.38 -2.00
CA ASN A 332 -20.79 0.79 -3.22
C ASN A 332 -19.72 -0.24 -2.88
N LEU A 333 -19.89 -1.46 -3.37
CA LEU A 333 -18.84 -2.47 -3.47
C LEU A 333 -18.13 -2.30 -4.82
N THR A 334 -16.81 -2.23 -4.81
CA THR A 334 -15.99 -2.20 -6.04
C THR A 334 -15.04 -3.39 -6.02
N ARG A 335 -15.04 -4.21 -7.09
CA ARG A 335 -13.99 -5.22 -7.29
C ARG A 335 -12.84 -4.59 -8.04
N ILE A 336 -11.63 -4.82 -7.54
CA ILE A 336 -10.40 -4.38 -8.19
C ILE A 336 -9.82 -5.55 -8.97
N ASP A 337 -9.50 -5.31 -10.24
CA ASP A 337 -8.71 -6.24 -11.04
C ASP A 337 -7.28 -6.27 -10.47
N THR A 338 -6.91 -7.37 -9.81
CA THR A 338 -5.61 -7.46 -9.16
C THR A 338 -4.45 -7.54 -10.18
N ARG A 339 -4.72 -7.77 -11.46
CA ARG A 339 -3.68 -7.73 -12.51
C ARG A 339 -3.37 -6.32 -12.97
N THR A 340 -4.30 -5.37 -12.84
CA THR A 340 -4.13 -4.00 -13.35
C THR A 340 -4.25 -2.91 -12.29
N GLY A 341 -4.79 -3.24 -11.11
CA GLY A 341 -5.02 -2.31 -10.01
C GLY A 341 -6.19 -1.36 -10.27
N ARG A 342 -7.02 -1.64 -11.28
CA ARG A 342 -8.14 -0.80 -11.69
C ARG A 342 -9.46 -1.40 -11.24
N ASP A 343 -10.47 -0.55 -11.08
CA ASP A 343 -11.85 -0.99 -10.90
C ASP A 343 -12.27 -1.91 -12.06
N LEU A 344 -12.64 -3.15 -11.72
CA LEU A 344 -13.22 -4.09 -12.68
C LEU A 344 -14.70 -3.74 -12.89
N TRP A 345 -15.42 -3.55 -11.79
CA TRP A 345 -16.81 -3.09 -11.75
C TRP A 345 -17.12 -2.48 -10.39
N ARG A 346 -18.25 -1.76 -10.33
CA ARG A 346 -18.81 -1.18 -9.12
C ARG A 346 -20.31 -1.45 -9.04
N THR A 347 -20.76 -1.88 -7.87
CA THR A 347 -22.15 -2.23 -7.59
C THR A 347 -22.63 -1.53 -6.34
N ASP A 348 -23.77 -0.85 -6.43
CA ASP A 348 -24.48 -0.34 -5.26
C ASP A 348 -25.17 -1.52 -4.55
N ILE A 349 -24.69 -1.85 -3.36
CA ILE A 349 -25.22 -2.91 -2.50
C ILE A 349 -26.28 -2.37 -1.53
N GLY A 350 -26.59 -1.06 -1.56
CA GLY A 350 -27.71 -0.44 -0.86
C GLY A 350 -27.55 -0.24 0.64
N TYR A 351 -26.44 -0.67 1.25
CA TYR A 351 -26.25 -0.68 2.70
C TYR A 351 -24.86 -0.15 3.08
N PRO A 352 -24.74 0.92 3.88
CA PRO A 352 -23.46 1.62 4.04
C PRO A 352 -22.60 1.18 5.24
N ASN A 353 -23.14 0.41 6.21
CA ASN A 353 -22.51 0.28 7.52
C ASN A 353 -22.45 -1.18 8.00
N SER A 354 -21.24 -1.71 8.13
CA SER A 354 -20.87 -3.03 8.70
C SER A 354 -21.15 -4.25 7.80
N HIS A 355 -20.16 -4.54 6.95
CA HIS A 355 -20.10 -5.76 6.14
C HIS A 355 -18.85 -6.56 6.48
N LEU A 356 -19.00 -7.88 6.61
CA LEU A 356 -17.89 -8.83 6.56
C LEU A 356 -17.86 -9.46 5.17
N VAL A 357 -16.69 -9.46 4.55
CA VAL A 357 -16.48 -10.18 3.28
C VAL A 357 -16.26 -11.65 3.60
N ALA A 358 -17.29 -12.46 3.37
CA ALA A 358 -17.23 -13.91 3.48
C ALA A 358 -17.36 -14.47 2.06
N GLY A 359 -16.26 -14.43 1.32
CA GLY A 359 -16.20 -14.91 -0.05
C GLY A 359 -16.23 -16.44 -0.11
N THR A 360 -16.81 -16.95 -1.17
CA THR A 360 -16.55 -18.32 -1.63
C THR A 360 -15.67 -18.20 -2.88
N GLY A 361 -15.00 -19.28 -3.30
CA GLY A 361 -14.34 -19.26 -4.62
C GLY A 361 -15.31 -18.92 -5.77
N ALA A 362 -16.62 -19.10 -5.58
CA ALA A 362 -17.65 -18.83 -6.59
C ALA A 362 -18.24 -17.41 -6.56
N ASP A 363 -18.29 -16.75 -5.38
CA ASP A 363 -18.99 -15.49 -5.15
C ASP A 363 -18.28 -14.56 -4.16
N ILE A 364 -18.50 -13.25 -4.29
CA ILE A 364 -18.13 -12.27 -3.26
C ILE A 364 -19.31 -12.14 -2.29
N GLY A 365 -19.18 -12.76 -1.12
CA GLY A 365 -20.20 -12.71 -0.08
C GLY A 365 -20.05 -11.53 0.85
N LEU A 366 -21.17 -10.88 1.17
CA LEU A 366 -21.26 -9.79 2.13
C LEU A 366 -22.26 -10.15 3.22
N PHE A 367 -21.79 -10.24 4.46
CA PHE A 367 -22.64 -10.43 5.61
C PHE A 367 -22.83 -9.11 6.35
N SER A 368 -24.08 -8.71 6.58
CA SER A 368 -24.42 -7.41 7.15
C SER A 368 -25.59 -7.49 8.12
N GLY A 369 -25.69 -6.49 8.99
CA GLY A 369 -26.74 -6.38 9.99
C GLY A 369 -27.31 -4.98 10.04
N GLN A 370 -28.62 -4.85 9.81
CA GLN A 370 -29.33 -3.58 9.92
C GLN A 370 -30.08 -3.51 11.24
N VAL A 371 -29.74 -2.54 12.08
CA VAL A 371 -30.47 -2.28 13.34
C VAL A 371 -31.89 -1.83 13.05
N GLN A 372 -32.87 -2.55 13.59
CA GLN A 372 -34.29 -2.23 13.54
C GLN A 372 -34.86 -2.29 14.96
N GLN A 373 -35.03 -1.12 15.58
CA GLN A 373 -35.51 -0.99 16.97
C GLN A 373 -34.64 -1.76 17.98
N GLN A 374 -35.16 -2.89 18.51
CA GLN A 374 -34.49 -3.75 19.50
C GLN A 374 -33.76 -4.95 18.87
N ASP A 375 -33.91 -5.16 17.56
CA ASP A 375 -33.30 -6.26 16.82
C ASP A 375 -32.31 -5.79 15.76
N VAL A 376 -31.51 -6.71 15.25
CA VAL A 376 -30.66 -6.58 14.08
C VAL A 376 -31.16 -7.57 13.03
N ALA A 377 -31.59 -7.06 11.88
CA ALA A 377 -31.92 -7.87 10.72
C ALA A 377 -30.63 -8.22 9.97
N MET A 378 -30.22 -9.49 10.07
CA MET A 378 -29.02 -10.00 9.43
C MET A 378 -29.33 -10.45 8.00
N ARG A 379 -28.43 -10.13 7.08
CA ARG A 379 -28.54 -10.44 5.66
C ARG A 379 -27.21 -10.92 5.10
N TYR A 380 -27.29 -11.79 4.12
CA TYR A 380 -26.15 -12.20 3.32
C TYR A 380 -26.42 -11.89 1.84
N LEU A 381 -25.47 -11.23 1.19
CA LEU A 381 -25.55 -10.88 -0.22
C LEU A 381 -24.42 -11.58 -0.97
N ALA A 382 -24.73 -12.29 -2.04
CA ALA A 382 -23.73 -12.88 -2.93
C ALA A 382 -23.64 -12.06 -4.21
N VAL A 383 -22.44 -11.57 -4.52
CA VAL A 383 -22.15 -10.80 -5.73
C VAL A 383 -21.30 -11.62 -6.67
N ASP A 384 -21.73 -11.68 -7.92
CA ASP A 384 -20.98 -12.31 -9.00
C ASP A 384 -19.60 -11.63 -9.13
N PRO A 385 -18.49 -12.36 -8.97
CA PRO A 385 -17.18 -11.76 -8.98
C PRO A 385 -16.85 -11.20 -10.36
N ALA A 386 -17.31 -11.81 -11.45
CA ALA A 386 -16.98 -11.37 -12.80
C ALA A 386 -17.78 -10.14 -13.24
N THR A 387 -19.05 -10.04 -12.86
CA THR A 387 -19.97 -9.02 -13.40
C THR A 387 -20.41 -7.96 -12.40
N GLY A 388 -20.29 -8.23 -11.09
CA GLY A 388 -20.84 -7.36 -10.05
C GLY A 388 -22.34 -7.51 -9.86
N ALA A 389 -23.01 -8.42 -10.57
CA ALA A 389 -24.44 -8.65 -10.41
C ALA A 389 -24.73 -9.32 -9.07
N ILE A 390 -25.75 -8.83 -8.37
CA ILE A 390 -26.25 -9.47 -7.14
C ILE A 390 -26.96 -10.76 -7.55
N ARG A 391 -26.41 -11.91 -7.17
CA ARG A 391 -26.97 -13.24 -7.45
C ARG A 391 -27.97 -13.67 -6.38
N HIS A 392 -27.60 -13.43 -5.12
CA HIS A 392 -28.41 -13.79 -3.96
C HIS A 392 -28.49 -12.66 -2.96
N ASP A 393 -29.66 -12.51 -2.36
CA ASP A 393 -29.91 -11.62 -1.22
C ASP A 393 -30.78 -12.39 -0.23
N ILE A 394 -30.14 -12.88 0.82
CA ILE A 394 -30.68 -13.86 1.75
C ILE A 394 -30.96 -13.15 3.07
N ALA A 395 -32.23 -13.13 3.48
CA ALA A 395 -32.60 -12.74 4.83
C ALA A 395 -32.22 -13.88 5.80
N VAL A 396 -31.15 -13.70 6.55
CA VAL A 396 -30.59 -14.72 7.45
C VAL A 396 -31.45 -14.84 8.71
N GLY A 397 -31.91 -13.71 9.24
CA GLY A 397 -32.80 -13.70 10.39
C GLY A 397 -32.86 -12.35 11.10
N ARG A 398 -33.59 -12.32 12.21
CA ARG A 398 -33.61 -11.19 13.15
C ARG A 398 -33.13 -11.68 14.50
N TYR A 399 -32.22 -10.94 15.10
CA TYR A 399 -31.62 -11.30 16.39
C TYR A 399 -31.63 -10.09 17.31
N PRO A 400 -31.64 -10.30 18.64
CA PRO A 400 -31.55 -9.20 19.60
C PRO A 400 -30.33 -8.32 19.31
N ARG A 401 -30.45 -7.03 19.58
CA ARG A 401 -29.35 -6.08 19.45
C ARG A 401 -28.30 -6.31 20.54
N TRP A 402 -27.02 -6.30 20.14
CA TRP A 402 -25.90 -6.30 21.08
C TRP A 402 -25.71 -4.92 21.73
N GLU A 403 -25.40 -4.88 23.02
CA GLU A 403 -24.89 -3.67 23.71
C GLU A 403 -23.49 -3.34 23.17
N GLY A 404 -23.44 -2.65 22.02
CA GLY A 404 -22.21 -2.36 21.29
C GLY A 404 -22.40 -2.15 19.78
N GLY A 405 -23.53 -2.62 19.22
CA GLY A 405 -23.98 -2.24 17.87
C GLY A 405 -23.23 -2.87 16.68
N GLY A 406 -22.35 -3.85 16.91
CA GLY A 406 -21.60 -4.56 15.85
C GLY A 406 -22.24 -5.87 15.38
N VAL A 407 -21.87 -6.29 14.17
CA VAL A 407 -22.09 -7.65 13.64
C VAL A 407 -20.76 -8.39 13.81
N SER A 408 -20.79 -9.58 14.41
CA SER A 408 -19.62 -10.47 14.51
C SER A 408 -19.89 -11.73 13.68
N ALA A 409 -19.06 -11.94 12.67
CA ALA A 409 -19.02 -13.17 11.90
C ALA A 409 -17.59 -13.46 11.45
N GLU A 410 -17.31 -14.73 11.19
CA GLU A 410 -16.02 -15.24 10.76
C GLU A 410 -16.26 -16.20 9.60
N ALA A 411 -15.38 -16.19 8.59
CA ALA A 411 -15.46 -17.16 7.51
C ALA A 411 -15.27 -18.58 8.06
N ALA A 412 -15.99 -19.55 7.49
CA ALA A 412 -15.99 -20.91 7.98
C ALA A 412 -16.17 -21.91 6.84
N GLY A 413 -15.06 -22.53 6.44
CA GLY A 413 -15.04 -23.41 5.28
C GLY A 413 -15.18 -22.62 3.99
N ARG A 414 -15.25 -23.36 2.88
CA ARG A 414 -15.35 -22.77 1.55
C ARG A 414 -16.63 -21.95 1.32
N ASP A 415 -17.75 -22.41 1.88
CA ASP A 415 -19.10 -21.94 1.53
C ASP A 415 -19.93 -21.56 2.77
N GLY A 416 -19.30 -21.02 3.82
CA GLY A 416 -20.07 -20.54 4.95
C GLY A 416 -19.38 -19.57 5.89
N LEU A 417 -20.15 -19.14 6.88
CA LEU A 417 -19.73 -18.23 7.92
C LEU A 417 -20.32 -18.62 9.27
N VAL A 418 -19.52 -18.47 10.32
CA VAL A 418 -19.98 -18.58 11.70
C VAL A 418 -20.29 -17.18 12.21
N PHE A 419 -21.44 -16.99 12.84
CA PHE A 419 -21.84 -15.69 13.38
C PHE A 419 -22.60 -15.87 14.69
N ALA A 420 -22.66 -14.80 15.49
CA ALA A 420 -23.50 -14.72 16.68
C ALA A 420 -24.42 -13.49 16.59
N GLY A 421 -25.68 -13.66 16.98
CA GLY A 421 -26.60 -12.55 17.22
C GLY A 421 -26.36 -11.92 18.59
N GLY A 422 -27.15 -10.91 18.97
CA GLY A 422 -27.04 -10.31 20.31
C GLY A 422 -27.47 -11.23 21.46
N ASP A 423 -28.01 -12.42 21.15
CA ASP A 423 -28.24 -13.49 22.11
C ASP A 423 -26.97 -14.32 22.42
N GLY A 424 -25.87 -14.04 21.74
CA GLY A 424 -24.58 -14.72 21.93
C GLY A 424 -24.56 -16.18 21.47
N GLN A 425 -25.62 -16.67 20.82
CA GLN A 425 -25.67 -18.06 20.34
C GLN A 425 -24.99 -18.18 18.98
N PRO A 426 -23.91 -18.98 18.86
CA PRO A 426 -23.20 -19.14 17.61
C PRO A 426 -24.00 -19.99 16.62
N ARG A 427 -23.92 -19.62 15.35
CA ARG A 427 -24.66 -20.21 14.25
C ARG A 427 -23.76 -20.30 13.03
N TYR A 428 -23.96 -21.33 12.23
CA TYR A 428 -23.35 -21.47 10.92
C TYR A 428 -24.37 -21.11 9.85
N LEU A 429 -24.00 -20.24 8.91
CA LEU A 429 -24.74 -20.02 7.68
C LEU A 429 -23.99 -20.70 6.54
N ASN A 430 -24.63 -21.66 5.89
CA ASN A 430 -24.18 -22.13 4.59
C ASN A 430 -24.66 -21.13 3.53
N VAL A 431 -23.73 -20.42 2.90
CA VAL A 431 -24.06 -19.30 2.02
C VAL A 431 -24.57 -19.76 0.66
N ALA A 432 -24.17 -20.96 0.20
CA ALA A 432 -24.66 -21.54 -1.05
C ALA A 432 -26.14 -21.91 -1.00
N THR A 433 -26.64 -22.31 0.18
CA THR A 433 -28.03 -22.74 0.38
C THR A 433 -28.88 -21.72 1.15
N GLY A 434 -28.26 -20.74 1.80
CA GLY A 434 -28.93 -19.78 2.68
C GLY A 434 -29.43 -20.35 4.01
N ARG A 435 -29.07 -21.60 4.33
CA ARG A 435 -29.56 -22.29 5.53
C ARG A 435 -28.70 -21.96 6.74
N VAL A 436 -29.37 -21.70 7.87
CA VAL A 436 -28.73 -21.42 9.16
C VAL A 436 -28.85 -22.63 10.07
N PHE A 437 -27.74 -23.01 10.69
CA PHE A 437 -27.63 -24.15 11.59
C PHE A 437 -27.12 -23.69 12.96
N PRO A 438 -27.74 -24.13 14.07
CA PRO A 438 -27.23 -23.81 15.40
C PRO A 438 -25.92 -24.56 15.67
N LEU A 439 -24.96 -23.88 16.30
CA LEU A 439 -23.72 -24.49 16.76
C LEU A 439 -23.73 -24.71 18.27
N ARG A 440 -22.71 -25.40 18.78
CA ARG A 440 -22.52 -25.55 20.23
C ARG A 440 -22.31 -24.18 20.88
N PRO A 441 -22.82 -23.94 22.10
CA PRO A 441 -22.61 -22.67 22.80
C PRO A 441 -21.12 -22.31 22.89
N GLY A 442 -20.79 -21.04 22.61
CA GLY A 442 -19.42 -20.54 22.66
C GLY A 442 -18.50 -20.97 21.51
N ALA A 443 -19.00 -21.64 20.48
CA ALA A 443 -18.23 -21.94 19.28
C ALA A 443 -17.75 -20.66 18.56
N LEU A 444 -16.44 -20.57 18.33
CA LEU A 444 -15.76 -19.53 17.55
C LEU A 444 -15.05 -20.20 16.36
N ALA A 445 -15.08 -19.62 15.16
CA ALA A 445 -14.42 -20.25 14.02
C ALA A 445 -12.90 -20.20 14.21
N ARG A 446 -12.20 -21.21 13.72
CA ARG A 446 -10.74 -21.32 13.85
C ARG A 446 -10.01 -21.57 12.55
N GLY A 447 -10.72 -21.90 11.48
CA GLY A 447 -10.13 -22.18 10.18
C GLY A 447 -10.83 -23.35 9.50
N ASP A 448 -10.24 -23.78 8.39
CA ASP A 448 -10.83 -24.77 7.51
C ASP A 448 -10.42 -26.19 7.89
N GLY A 449 -11.40 -27.09 7.80
CA GLY A 449 -11.20 -28.53 7.91
C GLY A 449 -11.39 -29.22 6.57
N PRO A 450 -11.06 -30.53 6.47
CA PRO A 450 -11.40 -31.31 5.30
C PRO A 450 -12.93 -31.30 5.09
N ASP A 451 -13.37 -30.78 3.94
CA ASP A 451 -14.78 -30.66 3.53
C ASP A 451 -15.69 -29.85 4.49
N GLY A 452 -15.12 -28.97 5.31
CA GLY A 452 -15.89 -28.24 6.31
C GLY A 452 -15.09 -27.18 7.06
N PHE A 453 -15.40 -26.99 8.34
CA PHE A 453 -14.79 -25.94 9.16
C PHE A 453 -14.59 -26.39 10.60
N VAL A 454 -13.67 -25.71 11.30
CA VAL A 454 -13.33 -26.00 12.68
C VAL A 454 -13.77 -24.86 13.58
N THR A 455 -14.37 -25.20 14.72
CA THR A 455 -14.65 -24.22 15.77
C THR A 455 -13.99 -24.59 17.09
N GLU A 456 -13.55 -23.61 17.87
CA GLU A 456 -13.15 -23.79 19.26
C GLU A 456 -14.28 -23.41 20.21
N SER A 457 -14.45 -24.18 21.29
CA SER A 457 -15.39 -23.85 22.36
C SER A 457 -14.65 -23.70 23.70
N PRO A 458 -14.52 -22.48 24.26
CA PRO A 458 -13.77 -22.23 25.49
C PRO A 458 -14.54 -22.60 26.78
N ILE A 459 -15.84 -22.91 26.68
CA ILE A 459 -16.75 -23.04 27.85
C ILE A 459 -16.52 -24.31 28.69
N PHE A 460 -15.85 -25.34 28.17
CA PHE A 460 -15.77 -26.67 28.82
C PHE A 460 -14.49 -26.93 29.64
N GLY A 461 -13.76 -25.89 30.08
CA GLY A 461 -12.60 -26.06 30.97
C GLY A 461 -11.36 -26.70 30.31
N GLY A 462 -11.40 -26.89 28.99
CA GLY A 462 -10.33 -27.36 28.12
C GLY A 462 -10.56 -26.85 26.70
N ARG A 463 -9.53 -26.89 25.84
CA ARG A 463 -9.61 -26.45 24.44
C ARG A 463 -10.15 -27.57 23.57
N THR A 464 -11.47 -27.65 23.42
CA THR A 464 -12.10 -28.62 22.53
C THR A 464 -12.36 -27.98 21.17
N LEU A 465 -11.82 -28.58 20.12
CA LEU A 465 -12.14 -28.24 18.74
C LEU A 465 -13.25 -29.16 18.23
N GLY A 466 -14.22 -28.61 17.50
CA GLY A 466 -15.22 -29.37 16.76
C GLY A 466 -15.00 -29.22 15.27
N LEU A 467 -14.97 -30.35 14.55
CA LEU A 467 -15.00 -30.38 13.08
C LEU A 467 -16.45 -30.51 12.62
N TYR A 468 -16.91 -29.52 11.86
CA TYR A 468 -18.26 -29.43 11.34
C TYR A 468 -18.26 -29.62 9.83
N ASP A 469 -19.33 -30.24 9.33
CA ASP A 469 -19.57 -30.38 7.91
C ASP A 469 -19.99 -29.06 7.26
N GLY A 470 -19.39 -28.68 6.13
CA GLY A 470 -19.72 -27.44 5.44
C GLY A 470 -21.10 -27.44 4.78
N VAL A 471 -21.71 -28.61 4.51
CA VAL A 471 -23.00 -28.69 3.83
C VAL A 471 -24.16 -28.43 4.78
N ASP A 472 -24.12 -29.03 5.97
CA ASP A 472 -25.24 -29.01 6.92
C ASP A 472 -24.89 -28.47 8.32
N GLY A 473 -23.66 -28.01 8.53
CA GLY A 473 -23.21 -27.48 9.81
C GLY A 473 -23.27 -28.51 10.95
N ARG A 474 -23.33 -29.81 10.64
CA ARG A 474 -23.39 -30.85 11.65
C ARG A 474 -22.00 -31.13 12.18
N LEU A 475 -21.88 -31.23 13.51
CA LEU A 475 -20.64 -31.71 14.13
C LEU A 475 -20.39 -33.15 13.68
N ARG A 476 -19.23 -33.38 13.06
CA ARG A 476 -18.75 -34.71 12.71
C ARG A 476 -18.07 -35.35 13.91
N CYS A 477 -17.04 -34.68 14.43
CA CYS A 477 -16.28 -35.14 15.58
C CYS A 477 -15.61 -33.98 16.33
N SER A 478 -15.13 -34.24 17.54
CA SER A 478 -14.35 -33.29 18.33
C SER A 478 -12.96 -33.82 18.71
N VAL A 479 -12.05 -32.89 18.99
CA VAL A 479 -10.69 -33.13 19.47
C VAL A 479 -10.46 -32.29 20.72
N ASP A 480 -10.06 -32.94 21.80
CA ASP A 480 -9.52 -32.24 22.97
C ASP A 480 -8.05 -31.92 22.70
N VAL A 481 -7.76 -30.65 22.48
CA VAL A 481 -6.41 -30.19 22.14
C VAL A 481 -5.53 -30.23 23.37
N GLN A 482 -4.48 -31.03 23.28
CA GLN A 482 -3.40 -31.04 24.23
C GLN A 482 -2.28 -30.14 23.73
N GLY A 483 -1.76 -29.30 24.62
CA GLY A 483 -0.49 -28.62 24.44
C GLY A 483 -0.50 -27.19 24.94
N THR A 484 0.65 -26.52 24.81
CA THR A 484 0.86 -25.12 25.21
C THR A 484 0.80 -24.14 24.02
N GLY A 485 0.65 -22.84 24.31
CA GLY A 485 0.62 -21.78 23.28
C GLY A 485 -0.73 -21.65 22.55
N GLY A 486 -0.76 -20.92 21.44
CA GLY A 486 -1.95 -20.81 20.57
C GLY A 486 -2.28 -22.11 19.83
N VAL A 487 -3.42 -22.15 19.14
CA VAL A 487 -3.84 -23.28 18.30
C VAL A 487 -4.02 -22.78 16.88
N THR A 488 -3.44 -23.50 15.92
CA THR A 488 -3.63 -23.29 14.47
C THR A 488 -4.17 -24.58 13.86
N VAL A 489 -4.98 -24.46 12.80
CA VAL A 489 -5.63 -25.61 12.14
C VAL A 489 -5.48 -25.50 10.64
N ALA A 490 -5.35 -26.64 9.97
CA ALA A 490 -5.35 -26.70 8.51
C ALA A 490 -5.95 -28.02 8.01
N GLY A 491 -6.68 -27.96 6.90
CA GLY A 491 -7.11 -29.14 6.15
C GLY A 491 -6.03 -29.58 5.15
N LEU A 492 -5.65 -30.86 5.16
CA LEU A 492 -4.73 -31.43 4.18
C LEU A 492 -5.30 -32.74 3.62
N GLY A 493 -5.79 -32.71 2.38
CA GLY A 493 -6.56 -33.81 1.81
C GLY A 493 -7.77 -34.13 2.71
N SER A 494 -7.83 -35.35 3.22
CA SER A 494 -8.89 -35.80 4.16
C SER A 494 -8.54 -35.61 5.65
N MET A 495 -7.39 -35.02 5.95
CA MET A 495 -6.89 -34.87 7.32
C MET A 495 -7.16 -33.47 7.87
N LEU A 496 -7.45 -33.43 9.16
CA LEU A 496 -7.40 -32.23 9.98
C LEU A 496 -6.05 -32.19 10.70
N LEU A 497 -5.30 -31.13 10.50
CA LEU A 497 -4.05 -30.85 11.20
C LEU A 497 -4.31 -29.84 12.31
N ILE A 498 -3.74 -30.10 13.48
CA ILE A 498 -3.80 -29.21 14.64
C ILE A 498 -2.36 -28.93 15.08
N GLY A 499 -1.95 -27.67 14.97
CA GLY A 499 -0.64 -27.18 15.40
C GLY A 499 -0.70 -26.51 16.76
N THR A 500 0.31 -26.79 17.59
CA THR A 500 0.56 -26.14 18.89
C THR A 500 2.06 -25.95 19.10
N ARG A 501 2.46 -25.34 20.22
CA ARG A 501 3.90 -25.26 20.58
C ARG A 501 4.56 -26.60 20.84
N ASP A 502 3.79 -27.64 21.10
CA ASP A 502 4.31 -28.96 21.43
C ASP A 502 4.41 -29.88 20.21
N GLY A 503 3.82 -29.49 19.07
CA GLY A 503 3.80 -30.30 17.86
C GLY A 503 2.59 -30.04 16.95
N VAL A 504 2.64 -30.66 15.77
CA VAL A 504 1.51 -30.81 14.85
C VAL A 504 0.97 -32.23 14.96
N ARG A 505 -0.34 -32.37 15.15
CA ARG A 505 -1.02 -33.67 15.18
C ARG A 505 -2.04 -33.78 14.07
N ALA A 506 -2.15 -34.96 13.48
CA ALA A 506 -3.09 -35.23 12.40
C ALA A 506 -4.28 -36.06 12.89
N TYR A 507 -5.46 -35.74 12.38
CA TYR A 507 -6.70 -36.43 12.70
C TYR A 507 -7.50 -36.71 11.44
N ARG A 508 -8.28 -37.79 11.47
CA ARG A 508 -9.29 -38.09 10.46
C ARG A 508 -10.68 -37.77 11.02
N ALA A 509 -11.50 -37.16 10.17
CA ALA A 509 -12.92 -37.00 10.44
C ALA A 509 -13.59 -38.36 10.66
N THR A 510 -14.47 -38.43 11.66
CA THR A 510 -15.31 -39.61 11.92
C THR A 510 -16.71 -39.14 12.29
N ASP A 511 -17.72 -39.99 12.14
CA ASP A 511 -19.08 -39.73 12.65
C ASP A 511 -19.32 -40.29 14.08
N SER A 512 -18.26 -40.74 14.76
CA SER A 512 -18.34 -41.44 16.06
C SER A 512 -18.13 -40.54 17.29
N GLY A 513 -18.21 -39.22 17.13
CA GLY A 513 -18.09 -38.25 18.23
C GLY A 513 -16.68 -37.72 18.49
N ALA A 514 -15.64 -38.55 18.50
CA ALA A 514 -14.24 -38.12 18.64
C ALA A 514 -13.44 -38.37 17.36
N CYS A 515 -12.64 -37.39 16.91
CA CYS A 515 -11.87 -37.56 15.68
C CYS A 515 -10.74 -38.58 15.90
N ALA A 516 -10.46 -39.41 14.88
CA ALA A 516 -9.48 -40.47 15.03
C ALA A 516 -8.06 -39.92 14.84
N PRO A 517 -7.14 -40.07 15.82
CA PRO A 517 -5.76 -39.63 15.66
C PRO A 517 -5.04 -40.46 14.59
N LEU A 518 -4.13 -39.82 13.86
CA LEU A 518 -3.28 -40.43 12.85
C LEU A 518 -1.81 -40.33 13.28
N PRO A 519 -1.36 -41.14 14.25
CA PRO A 519 -0.04 -41.00 14.88
C PRO A 519 1.14 -41.17 13.91
N GLY A 520 0.91 -41.73 12.73
CA GLY A 520 1.92 -41.84 11.67
C GLY A 520 2.15 -40.55 10.87
N ALA A 521 1.42 -39.47 11.16
CA ALA A 521 1.47 -38.19 10.48
C ALA A 521 1.73 -37.00 11.44
N ASP A 522 2.10 -37.29 12.69
CA ASP A 522 2.42 -36.26 13.69
C ASP A 522 3.84 -35.71 13.47
N LEU A 523 4.02 -34.40 13.67
CA LEU A 523 5.31 -33.71 13.61
C LEU A 523 5.66 -33.14 14.99
N HIS A 524 6.87 -33.44 15.46
CA HIS A 524 7.37 -32.99 16.77
C HIS A 524 8.11 -31.66 16.63
N VAL A 525 7.45 -30.67 16.03
CA VAL A 525 7.98 -29.31 15.85
C VAL A 525 6.97 -28.27 16.32
N PRO A 526 7.40 -27.18 16.97
CA PRO A 526 6.50 -26.10 17.34
C PRO A 526 5.83 -25.50 16.11
N ALA A 527 4.53 -25.27 16.20
CA ALA A 527 3.73 -24.65 15.16
C ALA A 527 2.94 -23.47 15.74
N ASP A 528 3.30 -22.27 15.31
CA ASP A 528 2.48 -21.06 15.49
C ASP A 528 1.48 -20.87 14.35
N ASP A 529 1.79 -21.43 13.17
CA ASP A 529 0.96 -21.34 11.96
C ASP A 529 1.14 -22.56 11.06
N LEU A 530 0.11 -22.88 10.27
CA LEU A 530 0.11 -23.96 9.29
C LEU A 530 -0.40 -23.44 7.95
N VAL A 531 0.46 -23.49 6.93
CA VAL A 531 0.09 -23.03 5.59
C VAL A 531 0.21 -24.17 4.60
N VAL A 532 -0.90 -24.51 3.95
CA VAL A 532 -0.94 -25.52 2.89
C VAL A 532 -0.60 -24.83 1.57
N ALA A 533 0.57 -25.14 1.01
CA ALA A 533 1.07 -24.55 -0.23
C ALA A 533 1.23 -25.62 -1.33
N PRO A 534 1.29 -25.22 -2.61
CA PRO A 534 1.73 -26.10 -3.69
C PRO A 534 3.02 -26.84 -3.30
N GLY A 535 2.98 -28.17 -3.36
CA GLY A 535 4.13 -29.04 -3.09
C GLY A 535 4.59 -29.20 -1.64
N ALA A 536 4.06 -28.47 -0.66
CA ALA A 536 4.45 -28.65 0.75
C ALA A 536 3.39 -28.16 1.75
N LEU A 537 3.29 -28.85 2.90
CA LEU A 537 2.77 -28.28 4.14
C LEU A 537 3.87 -27.45 4.81
N LEU A 538 3.59 -26.18 5.08
CA LEU A 538 4.51 -25.28 5.77
C LEU A 538 4.13 -25.21 7.25
N VAL A 539 5.10 -25.49 8.12
CA VAL A 539 5.00 -25.26 9.56
C VAL A 539 5.83 -24.03 9.91
N VAL A 540 5.17 -23.02 10.49
CA VAL A 540 5.80 -21.74 10.86
C VAL A 540 6.04 -21.70 12.37
N ASP A 541 7.29 -21.46 12.77
CA ASP A 541 7.63 -21.11 14.15
C ASP A 541 8.08 -19.64 14.18
N ARG A 542 7.19 -18.77 14.66
CA ARG A 542 7.42 -17.33 14.71
C ARG A 542 8.46 -16.95 15.77
N LYS A 543 8.62 -17.77 16.81
CA LYS A 543 9.60 -17.52 17.87
C LYS A 543 11.02 -17.74 17.36
N GLU A 544 11.22 -18.81 16.60
CA GLU A 544 12.52 -19.10 15.98
C GLU A 544 12.70 -18.41 14.63
N GLY A 545 11.66 -17.82 14.06
CA GLY A 545 11.70 -17.19 12.74
C GLY A 545 11.95 -18.21 11.63
N THR A 546 11.37 -19.40 11.74
CA THR A 546 11.58 -20.49 10.78
C THR A 546 10.30 -20.92 10.09
N ILE A 547 10.43 -21.32 8.83
CA ILE A 547 9.37 -21.91 8.01
C ILE A 547 9.93 -23.22 7.48
N THR A 548 9.33 -24.34 7.89
CA THR A 548 9.78 -25.68 7.50
C THR A 548 8.74 -26.33 6.59
N GLY A 549 9.16 -26.76 5.40
CA GLY A 549 8.30 -27.42 4.44
C GLY A 549 8.37 -28.94 4.55
N TYR A 550 7.22 -29.59 4.57
CA TYR A 550 7.05 -31.04 4.56
C TYR A 550 6.29 -31.44 3.29
N ALA A 551 6.93 -32.24 2.44
CA ALA A 551 6.44 -32.61 1.11
C ALA A 551 6.28 -34.12 0.96
#